data_AF-A0A7K2Y3H0-F1
#
_entry.id   AF-A0A7K2Y3H0-F1
#
_cell.length_a   1.000
_cell.length_b   1.000
_cell.length_c   1.000
_cell.angle_alpha   90.00
_cell.angle_beta   90.00
_cell.angle_gamma   90.00
#
_symmetry.space_group_name_H-M   'P 1'
#
loop_
_entity.id
_entity.type
_entity.pdbx_description
1 polymer ?
#
loop_
_entity_poly.entity_id
_entity_poly.type
_entity_poly.pdbx_seq_one_letter_code
_entity_poly.pdbx_strand_id
1 'polypeptide(L)'
;MDDATSEAGRAFLRTVQQGQVRKGVVSSLANFGAFVDLGGCVDGLVNVAEMSWLHYDRLADVVEVGQEVTVVVLDIDPDRVRMSLSLKALQCDPFKDFARTHLGRVLTGRVTRVVPFGVFVHVHEGIAGLLHKSAFDAPDTDHPAPLPHVGDEVVVEITDINFTRRTVSLTLVR
;
A
#
# COMPACT_ATOMS: atom_id res chain seq x y z
N MET A 1 32.01 24.28 -5.50
CA MET A 1 31.91 24.74 -4.09
C MET A 1 31.04 23.74 -3.33
N ASP A 2 31.17 22.44 -3.66
CA ASP A 2 30.11 21.43 -3.47
C ASP A 2 30.54 20.25 -2.59
N ASP A 3 31.81 20.22 -2.15
CA ASP A 3 32.36 19.11 -1.36
C ASP A 3 31.92 19.16 0.12
N ALA A 4 31.74 20.35 0.68
CA ALA A 4 31.41 20.50 2.11
C ALA A 4 30.00 19.99 2.45
N THR A 5 29.03 20.20 1.56
CA THR A 5 27.65 19.70 1.71
C THR A 5 27.61 18.17 1.59
N SER A 6 28.49 17.59 0.77
CA SER A 6 28.59 16.15 0.54
C SER A 6 29.20 15.39 1.73
N GLU A 7 30.21 15.95 2.40
CA GLU A 7 30.90 15.28 3.52
C GLU A 7 30.04 15.23 4.79
N ALA A 8 29.41 16.35 5.15
CA ALA A 8 28.48 16.41 6.29
C ALA A 8 27.27 15.48 6.07
N GLY A 9 26.71 15.47 4.86
CA GLY A 9 25.60 14.59 4.52
C GLY A 9 25.98 13.11 4.57
N ARG A 10 27.16 12.74 4.05
CA ARG A 10 27.66 11.36 4.14
C ARG A 10 27.92 10.92 5.59
N ALA A 11 28.41 11.82 6.44
CA ALA A 11 28.57 11.53 7.87
C ALA A 11 27.21 11.27 8.52
N PHE A 12 26.19 12.06 8.21
CA PHE A 12 24.83 11.86 8.71
C PHE A 12 24.24 10.52 8.26
N LEU A 13 24.38 10.16 6.98
CA LEU A 13 23.86 8.90 6.44
C LEU A 13 24.46 7.66 7.11
N ARG A 14 25.68 7.74 7.64
CA ARG A 14 26.28 6.65 8.44
C ARG A 14 25.63 6.46 9.81
N THR A 15 24.96 7.49 10.34
CA THR A 15 24.25 7.43 11.63
C THR A 15 22.81 6.92 11.50
N VAL A 16 22.32 6.84 10.27
CA VAL A 16 20.95 6.44 9.95
C VAL A 16 20.97 5.01 9.43
N GLN A 17 20.00 4.21 9.85
CA GLN A 17 19.85 2.82 9.42
C GLN A 17 18.49 2.62 8.75
N GLN A 18 18.44 1.70 7.79
CA GLN A 18 17.19 1.26 7.18
C GLN A 18 16.25 0.70 8.26
N GLY A 19 14.96 1.05 8.19
CA GLY A 19 13.93 0.70 9.17
C GLY A 19 13.90 1.62 10.40
N GLN A 20 14.84 2.56 10.55
CA GLN A 20 14.84 3.49 11.68
C GLN A 20 13.68 4.48 11.57
N VAL A 21 12.98 4.72 12.68
CA VAL A 21 11.97 5.76 12.82
C VAL A 21 12.64 7.08 13.19
N ARG A 22 12.32 8.15 12.47
CA ARG A 22 12.85 9.51 12.73
C ARG A 22 11.74 10.54 12.64
N LYS A 23 11.92 11.63 13.36
CA LYS A 23 11.09 12.84 13.24
C LYS A 23 11.79 13.83 12.32
N GLY A 24 11.02 14.50 11.49
CA GLY A 24 11.50 15.54 10.59
C GLY A 24 10.46 16.58 10.30
N VAL A 25 10.86 17.62 9.59
CA VAL A 25 9.97 18.71 9.17
C VAL A 25 9.89 18.70 7.66
N VAL A 26 8.67 18.79 7.12
CA VAL A 26 8.46 18.89 5.68
C VAL A 26 9.10 20.18 5.18
N SER A 27 10.15 20.09 4.38
CA SER A 27 10.88 21.24 3.84
C SER A 27 10.24 21.75 2.55
N SER A 28 9.77 20.84 1.70
CA SER A 28 9.08 21.19 0.45
C SER A 28 8.18 20.07 -0.07
N LEU A 29 7.23 20.43 -0.93
CA LEU A 29 6.34 19.50 -1.63
C LEU A 29 6.61 19.58 -3.14
N ALA A 30 6.60 18.43 -3.80
CA ALA A 30 6.68 18.31 -5.25
C ALA A 30 5.59 17.35 -5.74
N ASN A 31 5.20 17.40 -7.01
CA ASN A 31 4.09 16.59 -7.54
C ASN A 31 4.24 15.07 -7.33
N PHE A 32 5.46 14.58 -7.12
CA PHE A 32 5.76 13.16 -6.92
C PHE A 32 6.06 12.79 -5.46
N GLY A 33 6.13 13.76 -4.55
CA GLY A 33 6.60 13.48 -3.18
C GLY A 33 6.73 14.70 -2.26
N ALA A 34 7.12 14.44 -1.02
CA ALA A 34 7.42 15.44 -0.01
C ALA A 34 8.88 15.28 0.43
N PHE A 35 9.59 16.39 0.53
CA PHE A 35 10.92 16.42 1.11
C PHE A 35 10.81 16.71 2.60
N VAL A 36 11.48 15.90 3.39
CA VAL A 36 11.49 15.97 4.84
C VAL A 36 12.93 16.15 5.30
N ASP A 37 13.18 17.26 5.98
CA ASP A 37 14.44 17.54 6.64
C ASP A 37 14.49 16.75 7.95
N LEU A 38 15.47 15.85 8.05
CA LEU A 38 15.74 15.04 9.25
C LEU A 38 16.99 15.52 9.99
N GLY A 39 17.57 16.64 9.57
CA GLY A 39 18.85 17.18 10.02
C GLY A 39 20.04 16.65 9.21
N GLY A 40 21.23 17.20 9.48
CA GLY A 40 22.48 16.72 8.87
C GLY A 40 22.70 17.10 7.41
N CYS A 41 22.01 18.14 6.92
CA CYS A 41 22.13 18.66 5.54
C CYS A 41 21.73 17.65 4.45
N VAL A 42 20.90 16.65 4.78
CA VAL A 42 20.35 15.68 3.82
C VAL A 42 18.83 15.67 3.91
N ASP A 43 18.17 16.01 2.82
CA ASP A 43 16.72 15.85 2.69
C ASP A 43 16.38 14.39 2.38
N GLY A 44 15.38 13.86 3.08
CA GLY A 44 14.75 12.60 2.71
C GLY A 44 13.52 12.82 1.85
N LEU A 45 13.28 11.93 0.89
CA LEU A 45 12.13 11.99 0.01
C LEU A 45 11.08 10.94 0.43
N VAL A 46 9.87 11.40 0.72
CA VAL A 46 8.67 10.55 0.80
C VAL A 46 7.98 10.54 -0.55
N ASN A 47 7.94 9.39 -1.22
CA ASN A 47 7.19 9.25 -2.48
C ASN A 47 5.68 9.30 -2.20
N VAL A 48 4.87 9.81 -3.14
CA VAL A 48 3.40 9.81 -3.02
C VAL A 48 2.81 8.43 -2.63
N ALA A 49 3.37 7.34 -3.15
CA ALA A 49 2.93 5.96 -2.84
C ALA A 49 3.25 5.51 -1.39
N GLU A 50 4.13 6.25 -0.72
CA GLU A 50 4.60 6.01 0.65
C GLU A 50 4.06 7.04 1.66
N MET A 51 3.22 7.97 1.22
CA MET A 51 2.57 8.94 2.11
C MET A 51 1.34 8.37 2.82
N SER A 52 0.54 7.56 2.12
CA SER A 52 -0.72 7.05 2.63
C SER A 52 -1.13 5.74 1.95
N TRP A 53 -1.93 4.96 2.66
CA TRP A 53 -2.64 3.81 2.08
C TRP A 53 -3.84 4.21 1.21
N LEU A 54 -4.42 5.40 1.47
CA LEU A 54 -5.52 5.98 0.71
C LEU A 54 -5.01 6.82 -0.45
N HIS A 55 -5.73 6.79 -1.57
CA HIS A 55 -5.45 7.65 -2.71
C HIS A 55 -5.94 9.06 -2.42
N TYR A 56 -5.05 10.05 -2.59
CA TYR A 56 -5.37 11.46 -2.44
C TYR A 56 -5.03 12.19 -3.74
N ASP A 57 -5.94 13.06 -4.20
CA ASP A 57 -5.76 13.86 -5.42
C ASP A 57 -4.73 14.99 -5.23
N ARG A 58 -4.58 15.49 -3.99
CA ARG A 58 -3.65 16.58 -3.66
C ARG A 58 -2.76 16.20 -2.48
N LEU A 59 -1.45 16.42 -2.64
CA LEU A 59 -0.46 16.15 -1.59
C LEU A 59 -0.62 17.05 -0.36
N ALA A 60 -1.07 18.29 -0.58
CA ALA A 60 -1.33 19.26 0.48
C ALA A 60 -2.41 18.79 1.48
N ASP A 61 -3.28 17.86 1.07
CA ASP A 61 -4.32 17.30 1.94
C ASP A 61 -3.72 16.22 2.88
N VAL A 62 -2.50 15.77 2.61
CA VAL A 62 -1.81 14.71 3.37
C VAL A 62 -0.76 15.29 4.30
N VAL A 63 0.03 16.24 3.80
CA VAL A 63 1.13 16.90 4.54
C VAL A 63 1.31 18.34 4.09
N GLU A 64 1.66 19.22 5.04
CA GLU A 64 1.93 20.63 4.78
C GLU A 64 3.43 20.97 4.94
N VAL A 65 3.91 21.98 4.21
CA VAL A 65 5.28 22.50 4.40
C VAL A 65 5.41 23.10 5.79
N GLY A 66 6.47 22.73 6.51
CA GLY A 66 6.70 23.12 7.90
C GLY A 66 6.06 22.20 8.94
N GLN A 67 5.30 21.18 8.52
CA GLN A 67 4.70 20.21 9.43
C GLN A 67 5.76 19.25 9.98
N GLU A 68 5.74 19.00 11.30
CA GLU A 68 6.51 17.93 11.92
C GLU A 68 5.85 16.58 11.61
N VAL A 69 6.60 15.67 10.98
CA VAL A 69 6.17 14.34 10.61
C VAL A 69 7.11 13.28 11.17
N THR A 70 6.57 12.11 11.47
CA THR A 70 7.38 10.93 11.83
C THR A 70 7.44 10.03 10.61
N VAL A 71 8.64 9.60 10.22
CA VAL A 71 8.92 8.82 9.02
C VAL A 71 9.77 7.59 9.36
N VAL A 72 9.69 6.56 8.51
CA VAL A 72 10.58 5.40 8.53
C VAL A 72 11.54 5.49 7.34
N VAL A 73 12.81 5.21 7.59
CA VAL A 73 13.83 5.14 6.54
C VAL A 73 13.66 3.83 5.77
N LEU A 74 13.29 3.92 4.49
CA LEU A 74 13.12 2.75 3.62
C LEU A 74 14.41 2.34 2.93
N ASP A 75 15.21 3.32 2.51
CA ASP A 75 16.45 3.08 1.77
C ASP A 75 17.39 4.28 1.91
N ILE A 76 18.70 4.03 1.83
CA ILE A 76 19.74 5.04 1.96
C ILE A 76 20.72 4.89 0.79
N ASP A 77 20.88 5.96 0.01
CA ASP A 77 21.86 6.05 -1.07
C ASP A 77 22.98 7.03 -0.66
N PRO A 78 24.11 6.53 -0.12
CA PRO A 78 25.23 7.35 0.32
C PRO A 78 26.08 7.91 -0.83
N ASP A 79 25.93 7.38 -2.05
CA ASP A 79 26.65 7.87 -3.23
C ASP A 79 25.95 9.10 -3.81
N ARG A 80 24.62 9.10 -3.80
CA ARG A 80 23.80 10.24 -4.24
C ARG A 80 23.42 11.19 -3.13
N VAL A 81 23.78 10.88 -1.88
CA VAL A 81 23.43 11.63 -0.66
C VAL A 81 21.91 11.81 -0.55
N ARG A 82 21.18 10.70 -0.65
CA ARG A 82 19.70 10.68 -0.63
C ARG A 82 19.20 9.58 0.30
N MET A 83 17.99 9.77 0.82
CA MET A 83 17.28 8.72 1.53
C MET A 83 15.81 8.69 1.12
N SER A 84 15.27 7.47 1.04
CA SER A 84 13.85 7.24 0.79
C SER A 84 13.13 7.03 2.11
N LEU A 85 12.01 7.72 2.29
CA LEU A 85 11.26 7.75 3.53
C LEU A 85 9.81 7.28 3.30
N SER A 86 9.17 6.79 4.36
CA SER A 86 7.76 6.38 4.35
C SER A 86 7.03 6.90 5.58
N LEU A 87 5.87 7.53 5.36
CA LEU A 87 4.91 7.87 6.40
C LEU A 87 3.96 6.69 6.67
N LYS A 88 3.61 5.99 5.60
CA LYS A 88 2.75 4.80 5.57
C LYS A 88 3.28 3.64 6.40
N ALA A 89 4.59 3.45 6.49
CA ALA A 89 5.20 2.38 7.27
C ALA A 89 4.87 2.45 8.78
N LEU A 90 4.48 3.63 9.29
CA LEU A 90 4.03 3.84 10.66
C LEU A 90 2.51 3.70 10.83
N GLN A 91 1.77 3.68 9.74
CA GLN A 91 0.32 3.51 9.74
C GLN A 91 -0.01 2.02 9.74
N CYS A 92 -1.02 1.61 10.52
CA CYS A 92 -1.57 0.27 10.39
C CYS A 92 -2.04 0.06 8.95
N ASP A 93 -1.58 -1.03 8.33
CA ASP A 93 -2.00 -1.40 6.98
C ASP A 93 -3.49 -1.76 7.02
N PRO A 94 -4.39 -0.97 6.41
CA PRO A 94 -5.83 -1.24 6.43
C PRO A 94 -6.15 -2.63 5.86
N PHE A 95 -5.31 -3.12 4.93
CA PHE A 95 -5.44 -4.46 4.39
C PHE A 95 -5.11 -5.53 5.44
N LYS A 96 -4.12 -5.31 6.31
CA LYS A 96 -3.79 -6.25 7.39
C LYS A 96 -4.89 -6.26 8.46
N ASP A 97 -5.46 -5.12 8.77
CA ASP A 97 -6.54 -5.02 9.77
C ASP A 97 -7.84 -5.63 9.24
N PHE A 98 -8.19 -5.35 7.98
CA PHE A 98 -9.26 -6.03 7.28
C PHE A 98 -9.04 -7.54 7.25
N ALA A 99 -7.84 -7.97 6.82
CA ALA A 99 -7.47 -9.37 6.70
C ALA A 99 -7.62 -10.14 8.02
N ARG A 100 -7.13 -9.57 9.13
CA ARG A 100 -7.25 -10.19 10.46
C ARG A 100 -8.68 -10.30 10.94
N THR A 101 -9.53 -9.33 10.59
CA THR A 101 -10.89 -9.23 11.13
C THR A 101 -11.92 -9.95 10.26
N HIS A 102 -11.62 -10.17 8.98
CA HIS A 102 -12.58 -10.64 7.97
C HIS A 102 -12.22 -12.00 7.35
N LEU A 103 -11.11 -12.64 7.74
CA LEU A 103 -10.82 -14.03 7.36
C LEU A 103 -11.96 -14.96 7.81
N GLY A 104 -12.50 -15.78 6.89
CA GLY A 104 -13.63 -16.68 7.15
C GLY A 104 -14.98 -15.97 7.31
N ARG A 105 -15.06 -14.66 7.03
CA ARG A 105 -16.34 -13.96 6.96
C ARG A 105 -16.91 -13.96 5.55
N VAL A 106 -18.23 -14.04 5.50
CA VAL A 106 -19.02 -13.86 4.28
C VAL A 106 -19.25 -12.38 4.04
N LEU A 107 -18.95 -11.92 2.83
CA LEU A 107 -19.10 -10.54 2.38
C LEU A 107 -19.82 -10.52 1.02
N THR A 108 -20.50 -9.43 0.74
CA THR A 108 -21.04 -9.15 -0.59
C THR A 108 -20.01 -8.34 -1.36
N GLY A 109 -19.67 -8.79 -2.56
CA GLY A 109 -18.72 -8.12 -3.41
C GLY A 109 -19.25 -7.92 -4.82
N ARG A 110 -18.77 -6.86 -5.48
CA ARG A 110 -19.14 -6.51 -6.85
C ARG A 110 -18.09 -6.98 -7.83
N VAL A 111 -18.49 -7.67 -8.89
CA VAL A 111 -17.57 -8.10 -9.95
C VAL A 111 -17.05 -6.88 -10.71
N THR A 112 -15.73 -6.71 -10.70
CA THR A 112 -15.06 -5.61 -11.40
C THR A 112 -14.50 -6.05 -12.75
N ARG A 113 -14.02 -7.29 -12.83
CA ARG A 113 -13.42 -7.83 -14.06
C ARG A 113 -13.44 -9.35 -14.07
N VAL A 114 -13.74 -9.91 -15.24
CA VAL A 114 -13.67 -11.35 -15.49
C VAL A 114 -12.42 -11.65 -16.32
N VAL A 115 -11.67 -12.69 -15.94
CA VAL A 115 -10.47 -13.17 -16.65
C VAL A 115 -10.58 -14.69 -16.89
N PRO A 116 -9.82 -15.30 -17.83
CA PRO A 116 -9.98 -16.72 -18.16
C PRO A 116 -9.78 -17.71 -17.00
N PHE A 117 -9.06 -17.31 -15.95
CA PHE A 117 -8.77 -18.15 -14.78
C PHE A 117 -9.62 -17.81 -13.54
N GLY A 118 -10.49 -16.80 -13.60
CA GLY A 118 -11.30 -16.40 -12.46
C GLY A 118 -11.97 -15.03 -12.60
N VAL A 119 -12.54 -14.56 -11.50
CA VAL A 119 -13.32 -13.33 -11.43
C VAL A 119 -12.75 -12.44 -10.32
N PHE A 120 -12.48 -11.18 -10.63
CA PHE A 120 -12.08 -10.18 -9.65
C PHE A 120 -13.32 -9.50 -9.07
N VAL A 121 -13.45 -9.59 -7.75
CA VAL A 121 -14.59 -9.08 -6.99
C VAL A 121 -14.08 -8.03 -6.02
N HIS A 122 -14.66 -6.84 -6.03
CA HIS A 122 -14.39 -5.80 -5.05
C HIS A 122 -15.27 -6.03 -3.83
N VAL A 123 -14.66 -6.29 -2.67
CA VAL A 123 -15.37 -6.69 -1.44
C VAL A 123 -15.39 -5.60 -0.38
N HIS A 124 -14.44 -4.66 -0.43
CA HIS A 124 -14.32 -3.54 0.52
C HIS A 124 -13.43 -2.45 -0.08
N GLU A 125 -13.54 -1.20 0.40
CA GLU A 125 -12.73 -0.06 -0.05
C GLU A 125 -11.24 -0.41 -0.18
N GLY A 126 -10.71 -0.34 -1.41
CA GLY A 126 -9.32 -0.65 -1.72
C GLY A 126 -8.94 -2.15 -1.72
N ILE A 127 -9.90 -3.07 -1.53
CA ILE A 127 -9.65 -4.50 -1.40
C ILE A 127 -10.32 -5.28 -2.53
N ALA A 128 -9.49 -5.91 -3.35
CA ALA A 128 -9.92 -6.81 -4.41
C ALA A 128 -9.69 -8.27 -4.00
N GLY A 129 -10.69 -9.10 -4.24
CA GLY A 129 -10.61 -10.53 -4.11
C GLY A 129 -10.63 -11.23 -5.46
N LEU A 130 -9.96 -12.38 -5.54
CA LEU A 130 -9.97 -13.26 -6.69
C LEU A 130 -10.81 -14.48 -6.36
N LEU A 131 -11.86 -14.68 -7.15
CA LEU A 131 -12.69 -15.87 -7.14
C LEU A 131 -12.21 -16.78 -8.28
N HIS A 132 -11.57 -17.90 -7.94
CA HIS A 132 -11.05 -18.82 -8.95
C HIS A 132 -12.19 -19.54 -9.67
N LYS A 133 -12.04 -19.88 -10.96
CA LYS A 133 -13.12 -20.55 -11.72
C LYS A 133 -13.62 -21.86 -11.08
N SER A 134 -12.74 -22.54 -10.34
CA SER A 134 -13.07 -23.77 -9.58
C SER A 134 -14.11 -23.55 -8.48
N ALA A 135 -14.29 -22.32 -8.01
CA ALA A 135 -15.36 -21.99 -7.06
C ALA A 135 -16.75 -22.04 -7.71
N PHE A 136 -16.83 -21.88 -9.04
CA PHE A 136 -18.07 -22.02 -9.80
C PHE A 136 -18.31 -23.47 -10.25
N ASP A 137 -17.24 -24.18 -10.62
CA ASP A 137 -17.23 -25.59 -11.05
C ASP A 137 -17.24 -26.59 -9.87
N ALA A 138 -17.83 -26.23 -8.73
CA ALA A 138 -17.88 -27.13 -7.58
C ALA A 138 -18.46 -28.50 -8.00
N PRO A 139 -17.84 -29.62 -7.59
CA PRO A 139 -18.11 -30.96 -8.15
C PRO A 139 -19.51 -31.54 -7.84
N ASP A 140 -20.34 -30.84 -7.08
CA ASP A 140 -21.63 -31.32 -6.57
C ASP A 140 -22.83 -30.58 -7.21
N THR A 141 -22.72 -30.16 -8.47
CA THR A 141 -23.84 -29.54 -9.19
C THR A 141 -23.83 -29.98 -10.65
N ASP A 142 -24.87 -30.72 -11.06
CA ASP A 142 -25.14 -31.16 -12.46
C ASP A 142 -25.24 -29.98 -13.46
N HIS A 143 -25.26 -28.75 -12.96
CA HIS A 143 -25.25 -27.52 -13.75
C HIS A 143 -24.13 -26.58 -13.27
N PRO A 144 -23.06 -26.38 -14.06
CA PRO A 144 -22.10 -25.32 -13.79
C PRO A 144 -22.85 -23.99 -13.81
N ALA A 145 -22.76 -23.23 -12.71
CA ALA A 145 -23.33 -21.89 -12.67
C ALA A 145 -22.60 -21.01 -13.70
N PRO A 146 -23.31 -20.22 -14.53
CA PRO A 146 -22.66 -19.31 -15.46
C PRO A 146 -21.74 -18.37 -14.68
N LEU A 147 -20.57 -18.09 -15.24
CA LEU A 147 -19.67 -17.10 -14.65
C LEU A 147 -20.40 -15.75 -14.56
N PRO A 148 -20.32 -15.05 -13.41
CA PRO A 148 -20.95 -13.75 -13.24
C PRO A 148 -20.31 -12.73 -14.16
N HIS A 149 -21.10 -11.76 -14.60
CA HIS A 149 -20.67 -10.69 -15.47
C HIS A 149 -20.09 -9.52 -14.67
N VAL A 150 -19.36 -8.64 -15.35
CA VAL A 150 -18.89 -7.40 -14.74
C VAL A 150 -20.08 -6.55 -14.29
N GLY A 151 -20.09 -6.18 -13.01
CA GLY A 151 -21.18 -5.43 -12.37
C GLY A 151 -22.08 -6.27 -11.45
N ASP A 152 -22.04 -7.60 -11.56
CA ASP A 152 -22.86 -8.48 -10.72
C ASP A 152 -22.41 -8.45 -9.26
N GLU A 153 -23.36 -8.63 -8.35
CA GLU A 153 -23.08 -8.78 -6.91
C GLU A 153 -23.10 -10.26 -6.54
N VAL A 154 -22.02 -10.69 -5.88
CA VAL A 154 -21.83 -12.08 -5.46
C VAL A 154 -21.53 -12.13 -3.97
N VAL A 155 -22.04 -13.17 -3.31
CA VAL A 155 -21.76 -13.45 -1.90
C VAL A 155 -20.55 -14.37 -1.83
N VAL A 156 -19.52 -13.92 -1.14
CA VAL A 156 -18.20 -14.55 -1.13
C VAL A 156 -17.65 -14.66 0.28
N GLU A 157 -16.93 -15.73 0.57
CA GLU A 157 -16.19 -15.90 1.82
C GLU A 157 -14.69 -15.79 1.57
N ILE A 158 -13.99 -15.10 2.47
CA ILE A 158 -12.53 -14.99 2.41
C ILE A 158 -11.90 -16.26 2.96
N THR A 159 -11.32 -17.08 2.07
CA THR A 159 -10.66 -18.33 2.46
C THR A 159 -9.19 -18.14 2.76
N ASP A 160 -8.52 -17.28 2.01
CA ASP A 160 -7.07 -17.08 2.11
C ASP A 160 -6.68 -15.65 1.75
N ILE A 161 -5.53 -15.19 2.23
CA ILE A 161 -5.12 -13.78 2.09
C ILE A 161 -3.68 -13.71 1.61
N ASN A 162 -3.48 -13.06 0.47
CA ASN A 162 -2.16 -12.83 -0.09
C ASN A 162 -1.66 -11.42 0.24
N PHE A 163 -0.81 -11.32 1.27
CA PHE A 163 -0.21 -10.06 1.70
C PHE A 163 0.77 -9.46 0.67
N THR A 164 1.43 -10.30 -0.13
CA THR A 164 2.39 -9.84 -1.15
C THR A 164 1.69 -9.14 -2.30
N ARG A 165 0.57 -9.68 -2.77
CA ARG A 165 -0.20 -9.13 -3.90
C ARG A 165 -1.31 -8.18 -3.46
N ARG A 166 -1.53 -8.02 -2.14
CA ARG A 166 -2.66 -7.27 -1.55
C ARG A 166 -4.01 -7.71 -2.13
N THR A 167 -4.19 -9.03 -2.29
CA THR A 167 -5.41 -9.65 -2.80
C THR A 167 -5.91 -10.71 -1.83
N VAL A 168 -7.22 -10.89 -1.75
CA VAL A 168 -7.82 -12.00 -1.00
C VAL A 168 -8.29 -13.11 -1.95
N SER A 169 -8.14 -14.37 -1.55
CA SER A 169 -8.76 -15.50 -2.22
C SER A 169 -10.18 -15.64 -1.69
N LEU A 170 -11.13 -15.68 -2.62
CA LEU A 170 -12.54 -15.77 -2.31
C LEU A 170 -13.07 -17.13 -2.75
N THR A 171 -14.07 -17.63 -2.03
CA THR A 171 -14.93 -18.73 -2.47
C THR A 171 -16.38 -18.26 -2.54
N LEU A 172 -17.19 -18.89 -3.39
CA LEU A 172 -18.61 -18.58 -3.51
C LEU A 172 -19.36 -19.23 -2.33
N VAL A 173 -20.23 -18.47 -1.68
CA VAL A 173 -21.18 -18.99 -0.68
C VAL A 173 -22.55 -19.06 -1.36
N ARG A 174 -23.18 -20.24 -1.31
CA ARG A 174 -24.51 -20.50 -1.87
C ARG A 174 -25.57 -20.51 -0.79
#